data_AF-A0A1D9GRR8-F1
#
_entry.id   AF-A0A1D9GRR8-F1
#
_cell.length_a   1.000
_cell.length_b   1.000
_cell.length_c   1.000
_cell.angle_alpha   90.00
_cell.angle_beta   90.00
_cell.angle_gamma   90.00
#
_symmetry.space_group_name_H-M   'P 1'
#
loop_
_entity.id
_entity.type
_entity.pdbx_description
1 polymer ?
#
loop_
_entity_poly.entity_id
_entity_poly.type
_entity_poly.pdbx_seq_one_letter_code
_entity_poly.pdbx_strand_id
1 'polypeptide(L)'
;MKRHPISRAANQPQNGRQGPLKRPEKLPLLDAICKKLNQRVNLDDEQRVLGLYERGWIFKGVLGNLDSGEARYVRALANRYNSWIARQVA
;
A
#
# COMPACT_ATOMS: atom_id res chain seq x y z
N MET A 1 3.96 22.98 39.44
CA MET A 1 3.30 22.56 38.19
C MET A 1 4.32 21.83 37.31
N LYS A 2 4.21 20.50 37.19
CA LYS A 2 5.14 19.69 36.37
C LYS A 2 4.56 19.59 34.95
N ARG A 3 5.26 20.15 33.96
CA ARG A 3 4.90 20.07 32.54
C ARG A 3 5.35 18.73 31.98
N HIS A 4 4.39 17.92 31.52
CA HIS A 4 4.65 16.67 30.81
C HIS A 4 5.15 16.97 29.38
N PRO A 5 6.29 16.42 28.93
CA PRO A 5 6.62 16.39 27.51
C PRO A 5 5.75 15.33 26.82
N ILE A 6 4.99 15.74 25.81
CA ILE A 6 4.28 14.83 24.91
C ILE A 6 5.33 14.23 23.98
N SER A 7 5.95 13.13 24.42
CA SER A 7 6.68 12.23 23.54
C SER A 7 5.68 11.63 22.57
N ARG A 8 5.63 12.13 21.33
CA ARG A 8 4.86 11.49 20.26
C ARG A 8 5.42 10.10 20.06
N ALA A 9 4.60 9.13 20.47
CA ALA A 9 4.93 7.72 20.51
C ALA A 9 5.42 7.23 19.16
N ALA A 10 6.57 6.55 19.23
CA ALA A 10 6.99 5.50 18.33
C ALA A 10 5.80 4.64 17.86
N ASN A 11 5.44 4.78 16.59
CA ASN A 11 4.63 3.78 15.91
C ASN A 11 5.15 3.58 14.48
N GLN A 12 6.47 3.39 14.37
CA GLN A 12 7.01 2.69 13.20
C GLN A 12 6.75 1.21 13.43
N PRO A 13 5.84 0.56 12.69
CA PRO A 13 5.79 -0.89 12.71
C PRO A 13 7.14 -1.40 12.23
N GLN A 14 7.87 -2.07 13.13
CA GLN A 14 9.06 -2.84 12.82
C GLN A 14 8.67 -3.87 11.76
N ASN A 15 8.96 -3.58 10.49
CA ASN A 15 8.62 -4.46 9.39
C ASN A 15 9.63 -5.62 9.35
N GLY A 16 9.48 -6.53 10.31
CA GLY A 16 10.26 -7.75 10.43
C GLY A 16 10.04 -8.63 9.22
N ARG A 17 11.07 -8.73 8.38
CA ARG A 17 11.50 -9.95 7.68
C ARG A 17 10.35 -10.87 7.20
N GLN A 18 9.60 -10.39 6.24
CA GLN A 18 8.93 -11.26 5.28
C GLN A 18 9.69 -11.06 3.97
N GLY A 19 10.08 -12.15 3.30
CA GLY A 19 10.87 -12.10 2.07
C GLY A 19 10.22 -11.22 0.99
N PRO A 20 10.92 -10.89 -0.10
CA PRO A 20 10.39 -10.05 -1.16
C PRO A 20 9.00 -10.53 -1.55
N LEU A 21 7.98 -9.69 -1.38
CA LEU A 21 6.63 -10.02 -1.86
C LEU A 21 6.78 -10.36 -3.34
N LYS A 22 6.28 -11.54 -3.76
CA LYS A 22 6.30 -11.94 -5.18
C LYS A 22 5.50 -10.90 -5.96
N ARG A 23 6.21 -9.95 -6.56
CA ARG A 23 5.62 -8.90 -7.37
C ARG A 23 5.11 -9.56 -8.65
N PRO A 24 3.83 -9.39 -8.99
CA PRO A 24 3.35 -9.77 -10.32
C PRO A 24 4.01 -8.84 -11.34
N GLU A 25 4.29 -9.35 -12.54
CA GLU A 25 4.91 -8.56 -13.61
C GLU A 25 4.03 -7.39 -14.08
N LYS A 26 2.73 -7.47 -13.82
CA LYS A 26 1.75 -6.45 -14.21
C LYS A 26 1.00 -5.95 -12.97
N LEU A 27 1.01 -4.63 -12.79
CA LEU A 27 0.27 -3.91 -11.76
C LEU A 27 -0.64 -2.87 -12.45
N PRO A 28 -1.70 -3.32 -13.16
CA PRO A 28 -2.52 -2.45 -13.97
C PRO A 28 -3.25 -1.38 -13.14
N LEU A 29 -3.74 -1.73 -11.94
CA LEU A 29 -4.39 -0.76 -11.06
C LEU A 29 -3.38 0.27 -10.54
N LEU A 30 -2.21 -0.18 -10.10
CA LEU A 30 -1.17 0.74 -9.61
C LEU A 30 -0.69 1.69 -10.70
N ASP A 31 -0.42 1.19 -11.91
CA ASP A 31 0.04 1.99 -13.03
C ASP A 31 -1.02 3.05 -13.42
N ALA A 32 -2.29 2.65 -13.45
CA ALA A 32 -3.38 3.57 -13.74
C ALA A 32 -3.55 4.64 -12.63
N ILE A 33 -3.40 4.27 -11.36
CA ILE A 33 -3.39 5.23 -10.23
C ILE A 33 -2.19 6.18 -10.33
N CYS A 34 -1.00 5.67 -10.64
CA CYS A 34 0.21 6.48 -10.80
C CYS A 34 0.03 7.52 -11.91
N LYS A 35 -0.51 7.09 -13.06
CA LYS A 35 -0.84 7.97 -14.19
C LYS A 35 -1.89 9.02 -13.81
N LYS A 36 -2.97 8.61 -13.13
CA LYS A 36 -4.06 9.53 -12.76
C LYS A 36 -3.64 10.56 -11.72
N LEU A 37 -2.85 10.16 -10.73
CA LEU A 37 -2.34 11.05 -9.69
C LEU A 37 -1.06 11.78 -10.12
N ASN A 38 -0.56 11.51 -11.33
CA ASN A 38 0.73 11.98 -11.84
C ASN A 38 1.86 11.81 -10.81
N GLN A 39 1.83 10.68 -10.09
CA GLN A 39 2.80 10.33 -9.04
C GLN A 39 3.82 9.36 -9.58
N ARG A 40 5.11 9.68 -9.38
CA ARG A 40 6.20 8.72 -9.58
C ARG A 40 6.34 7.87 -8.32
N VAL A 41 5.95 6.59 -8.41
CA VAL A 41 6.16 5.62 -7.34
C VAL A 41 7.53 4.97 -7.48
N ASN A 42 8.25 4.86 -6.37
CA ASN A 42 9.37 3.93 -6.30
C ASN A 42 8.81 2.56 -5.89
N LEU A 43 8.93 1.57 -6.77
CA LEU A 43 8.40 0.22 -6.55
C LEU A 43 9.17 -0.54 -5.45
N ASP A 44 10.35 -0.06 -5.05
CA ASP A 44 11.12 -0.60 -3.93
C ASP A 44 10.64 -0.04 -2.57
N ASP A 45 9.90 1.07 -2.59
CA ASP A 45 9.27 1.63 -1.39
C ASP A 45 7.84 1.10 -1.25
N GLU A 46 7.74 -0.03 -0.57
CA GLU A 46 6.48 -0.72 -0.27
C GLU A 46 5.45 0.19 0.43
N GLN A 47 5.87 1.12 1.30
CA GLN A 47 4.96 2.08 1.94
C GLN A 47 4.40 3.10 0.95
N ARG A 48 5.23 3.62 0.04
CA ARG A 48 4.79 4.52 -1.03
C ARG A 48 3.79 3.83 -1.95
N VAL A 49 4.09 2.58 -2.33
CA VAL A 49 3.20 1.76 -3.16
C VAL A 49 1.86 1.56 -2.45
N LEU A 50 1.87 1.20 -1.16
CA LEU A 50 0.67 1.03 -0.37
C LEU A 50 -0.15 2.33 -0.28
N GLY A 51 0.48 3.47 0.00
CA GLY A 51 -0.23 4.75 0.09
C GLY A 51 -0.91 5.17 -1.22
N LEU A 52 -0.39 4.76 -2.37
CA LEU A 52 -1.07 4.94 -3.66
C LEU A 52 -2.27 4.02 -3.81
N TYR A 53 -2.14 2.75 -3.39
CA TYR A 53 -3.28 1.85 -3.36
C TYR A 53 -4.37 2.35 -2.43
N GLU A 54 -4.05 2.84 -1.24
CA GLU A 54 -5.02 3.41 -0.30
C GLU A 54 -5.76 4.61 -0.89
N ARG A 55 -5.02 5.56 -1.48
CA ARG A 55 -5.63 6.76 -2.08
C ARG A 55 -6.41 6.45 -3.35
N GLY A 56 -5.90 5.53 -4.17
CA GLY A 56 -6.44 5.16 -5.46
C GLY A 56 -7.44 4.00 -5.41
N TRP A 57 -7.71 3.44 -4.22
CA TRP A 57 -8.61 2.29 -4.07
C TRP A 57 -10.02 2.57 -4.60
N ILE A 58 -10.48 3.82 -4.49
CA ILE A 58 -11.76 4.28 -5.04
C ILE A 58 -11.85 4.11 -6.56
N PHE A 59 -10.72 4.07 -7.26
CA PHE A 59 -10.66 3.89 -8.70
C PHE A 59 -10.59 2.42 -9.12
N LYS A 60 -10.60 1.47 -8.18
CA LYS A 60 -10.67 0.04 -8.47
C LYS A 60 -11.94 -0.25 -9.28
N GLY A 61 -11.78 -0.85 -10.46
CA GLY A 61 -12.88 -1.11 -11.41
C GLY A 61 -13.24 0.06 -12.32
N VAL A 62 -12.70 1.27 -12.06
CA VAL A 62 -12.88 2.46 -12.92
C VAL A 62 -11.64 2.70 -13.78
N LEU A 63 -10.46 2.76 -13.17
CA LEU A 63 -9.19 3.01 -13.87
C LEU A 63 -8.50 1.73 -14.37
N GLY A 64 -8.81 0.60 -13.74
CA GLY A 64 -8.22 -0.68 -14.05
C GLY A 64 -8.90 -1.77 -13.24
N ASN A 65 -8.95 -2.97 -13.83
CA ASN A 65 -9.43 -4.13 -13.11
C ASN A 65 -8.29 -4.71 -12.27
N LEU A 66 -8.61 -5.12 -11.04
CA LEU A 66 -7.64 -5.76 -10.16
C LEU A 66 -7.42 -7.18 -10.67
N ASP A 67 -6.22 -7.46 -11.20
CA ASP A 67 -5.88 -8.81 -11.64
C ASP A 67 -5.67 -9.74 -10.44
N SER A 68 -5.83 -11.05 -10.63
CA SER A 68 -5.62 -12.06 -9.58
C SER A 68 -4.20 -12.01 -9.00
N GLY A 69 -3.19 -11.71 -9.82
CA GLY A 69 -1.80 -11.54 -9.36
C GLY A 69 -1.62 -10.26 -8.52
N GLU A 70 -2.19 -9.15 -8.99
CA GLU A 70 -2.16 -7.85 -8.28
C GLU A 70 -2.94 -7.92 -6.97
N ALA A 71 -4.11 -8.57 -6.94
CA ALA A 71 -4.90 -8.76 -5.73
C ALA A 71 -4.10 -9.49 -4.62
N ARG A 72 -3.39 -10.56 -4.97
CA ARG A 72 -2.54 -11.29 -4.01
C ARG A 72 -1.42 -10.41 -3.47
N TYR A 73 -0.80 -9.62 -4.34
CA TYR A 73 0.25 -8.67 -3.95
C TYR A 73 -0.29 -7.59 -3.02
N VAL A 74 -1.38 -6.92 -3.39
CA VAL A 74 -2.01 -5.86 -2.56
C VAL A 74 -2.49 -6.44 -1.24
N ARG A 75 -3.08 -7.64 -1.23
CA ARG A 75 -3.49 -8.31 0.02
C ARG A 75 -2.29 -8.56 0.92
N ALA A 76 -1.19 -9.11 0.39
CA ALA A 76 0.01 -9.37 1.19
C ALA A 76 0.63 -8.07 1.72
N LEU A 77 0.72 -7.04 0.88
CA LEU A 77 1.22 -5.71 1.26
C LEU A 77 0.34 -5.06 2.33
N ALA A 78 -0.97 -5.06 2.14
CA ALA A 78 -1.91 -4.45 3.07
C ALA A 78 -1.95 -5.20 4.41
N ASN A 79 -1.85 -6.53 4.41
CA ASN A 79 -1.72 -7.31 5.65
C ASN A 79 -0.41 -7.01 6.38
N ARG A 80 0.71 -6.89 5.64
CA ARG A 80 2.03 -6.58 6.20
C ARG A 80 2.05 -5.25 6.95
N TYR A 81 1.44 -4.22 6.37
CA TYR A 81 1.39 -2.88 6.93
C TYR A 81 0.12 -2.60 7.76
N ASN A 82 -0.72 -3.63 7.98
CA ASN A 82 -2.00 -3.53 8.67
C ASN A 82 -2.91 -2.39 8.14
N SER A 83 -2.95 -2.24 6.80
CA SER A 83 -3.74 -1.24 6.11
C SER A 83 -5.21 -1.65 5.98
N TRP A 84 -6.09 -0.64 5.97
CA TRP A 84 -7.54 -0.83 5.85
C TRP A 84 -7.97 -1.49 4.53
N ILE A 85 -7.19 -1.34 3.45
CA ILE A 85 -7.50 -1.97 2.15
C ILE A 85 -7.38 -3.49 2.20
N ALA A 86 -6.69 -4.06 3.19
CA ALA A 86 -6.58 -5.52 3.37
C ALA A 86 -7.95 -6.20 3.48
N ARG A 87 -8.93 -5.49 4.07
CA ARG A 87 -10.32 -5.95 4.22
C ARG A 87 -11.15 -5.80 2.95
N GLN A 88 -10.68 -4.96 2.01
CA GLN A 88 -11.38 -4.63 0.76
C GLN A 88 -10.88 -5.45 -0.43
N VAL A 89 -9.64 -5.93 -0.36
CA VAL A 89 -9.10 -6.89 -1.32
C VAL A 89 -9.73 -8.25 -1.01
N ALA A 90 -10.90 -8.52 -1.60
CA ALA A 90 -11.65 -9.77 -1.51
C ALA A 90 -11.25 -10.73 -2.63
#